data_AF-A0A8X6WQD3-F1
#
_entry.id   AF-A0A8X6WQD3-F1
#
_cell.length_a   1.000
_cell.length_b   1.000
_cell.length_c   1.000
_cell.angle_alpha   90.00
_cell.angle_beta   90.00
_cell.angle_gamma   90.00
#
_symmetry.space_group_name_H-M   'P 1'
#
loop_
_entity.id
_entity.type
_entity.pdbx_description
1 polymer ?
#
loop_
_entity_poly.entity_id
_entity_poly.type
_entity_poly.pdbx_seq_one_letter_code
_entity_poly.pdbx_strand_id
1 'polypeptide(L)'
;MAQKRKLDYYNDDFDFDTESLSSFESDEDFVHSISSSEDDSSDEEDFSSVRQWCKIDSSSPAPSRFSFIGDVGMKACVTNISDPLEYFELFFTDEIVNHIVTETNIFAAENLNKFKSKEHSRTHHWSETNANELRIFFATLILQGIITKPTVRMFWSKRKLIETPSFSNLMSSRRFDFIMQFIHFDRNENADSSHPQPKLKKIWTVLNYLQKKFSEVYTPEQDICIDESL
;
A
#
# COMPACT_ATOMS: atom_id res chain seq x y z
N MET A 1 17.11 -22.21 -53.96
CA MET A 1 18.06 -22.01 -52.85
C MET A 1 17.29 -21.30 -51.72
N ALA A 2 16.67 -22.08 -50.82
CA ALA A 2 15.73 -21.57 -49.82
C ALA A 2 16.40 -21.57 -48.44
N GLN A 3 16.58 -20.38 -47.85
CA GLN A 3 17.08 -20.22 -46.49
C GLN A 3 15.98 -20.60 -45.48
N LYS A 4 16.19 -21.71 -44.77
CA LYS A 4 15.45 -22.03 -43.54
C LYS A 4 15.85 -21.02 -42.46
N ARG A 5 14.95 -20.12 -42.09
CA ARG A 5 15.03 -19.35 -40.84
C ARG A 5 14.83 -20.32 -39.67
N LYS A 6 15.82 -20.43 -38.78
CA LYS A 6 15.65 -21.03 -37.46
C LYS A 6 14.69 -20.14 -36.67
N LEU A 7 13.55 -20.68 -36.27
CA LEU A 7 12.81 -20.14 -35.13
C LEU A 7 13.56 -20.63 -33.89
N ASP A 8 14.22 -19.71 -33.19
CA ASP A 8 14.73 -20.00 -31.86
C ASP A 8 13.52 -20.05 -30.92
N TYR A 9 13.13 -21.27 -30.59
CA TYR A 9 12.12 -21.59 -29.60
C TYR A 9 12.72 -21.28 -28.22
N TYR A 10 12.41 -20.09 -27.69
CA TYR A 10 12.68 -19.75 -26.30
C TYR A 10 11.76 -20.57 -25.40
N ASN A 11 12.25 -21.75 -24.99
CA ASN A 11 11.77 -22.43 -23.80
C ASN A 11 12.45 -21.79 -22.60
N ASP A 12 11.71 -20.94 -21.90
CA ASP A 12 12.06 -20.47 -20.56
C ASP A 12 10.91 -20.99 -19.67
N ASP A 13 11.04 -22.28 -19.31
CA ASP A 13 10.17 -22.97 -18.35
C ASP A 13 10.39 -22.29 -16.98
N PHE A 14 9.58 -21.26 -16.75
CA PHE A 14 9.41 -20.65 -15.45
C PHE A 14 8.32 -21.42 -14.73
N ASP A 15 8.73 -22.48 -14.01
CA ASP A 15 7.90 -23.11 -12.99
C ASP A 15 7.72 -22.10 -11.86
N PHE A 16 6.65 -21.32 -11.98
CA PHE A 16 6.12 -20.48 -10.93
C PHE A 16 5.40 -21.41 -9.95
N ASP A 17 6.09 -21.87 -8.92
CA ASP A 17 5.47 -22.54 -7.78
C ASP A 17 4.49 -21.56 -7.11
N THR A 18 3.25 -21.62 -7.58
CA THR A 18 2.11 -20.77 -7.17
C THR A 18 1.51 -21.26 -5.85
N GLU A 19 2.05 -22.34 -5.27
CA GLU A 19 1.46 -23.01 -4.10
C GLU A 19 1.74 -22.32 -2.75
N SER A 20 2.48 -21.20 -2.71
CA SER A 20 2.73 -20.46 -1.47
C SER A 20 1.81 -19.23 -1.27
N LEU A 21 0.70 -19.14 -2.01
CA LEU A 21 -0.32 -18.09 -1.84
C LEU A 21 -1.69 -18.60 -1.35
N SER A 22 -1.82 -19.89 -1.01
CA SER A 22 -3.06 -20.45 -0.46
C SER A 22 -2.96 -20.73 1.04
N SER A 23 -3.16 -19.70 1.85
CA SER A 23 -3.75 -19.85 3.20
C SER A 23 -4.33 -18.51 3.66
N PHE A 24 -5.42 -18.09 3.01
CA PHE A 24 -6.35 -17.16 3.64
C PHE A 24 -7.31 -18.02 4.47
N GLU A 25 -6.90 -18.36 5.70
CA GLU A 25 -7.84 -18.88 6.68
C GLU A 25 -8.58 -17.67 7.27
N SER A 26 -9.89 -17.68 7.01
CA SER A 26 -10.86 -16.77 7.59
C SER A 26 -11.09 -17.19 9.04
N ASP A 27 -10.65 -16.35 9.96
CA ASP A 27 -11.11 -16.40 11.35
C ASP A 27 -11.97 -15.16 11.61
N GLU A 28 -13.27 -15.42 11.73
CA GLU A 28 -14.25 -14.47 12.22
C GLU A 28 -14.09 -14.21 13.74
N ASP A 29 -14.68 -13.09 14.16
CA ASP A 29 -14.95 -12.67 15.53
C ASP A 29 -13.78 -12.17 16.38
N PHE A 30 -13.46 -10.88 16.24
CA PHE A 30 -12.99 -10.11 17.39
C PHE A 30 -13.31 -8.62 17.30
N VAL A 31 -14.44 -8.22 17.90
CA VAL A 31 -14.78 -6.83 18.20
C VAL A 31 -13.80 -6.29 19.26
N HIS A 32 -12.75 -5.61 18.80
CA HIS A 32 -11.88 -4.84 19.70
C HIS A 32 -12.17 -3.35 19.58
N SER A 33 -12.59 -2.79 20.71
CA SER A 33 -12.79 -1.36 20.94
C SER A 33 -11.57 -0.57 20.47
N ILE A 34 -11.76 0.25 19.44
CA ILE A 34 -10.79 1.25 19.01
C ILE A 34 -10.61 2.29 20.13
N SER A 35 -9.51 2.19 20.87
CA SER A 35 -9.06 3.24 21.77
C SER A 35 -8.13 4.15 20.98
N SER A 36 -8.69 5.21 20.40
CA SER A 36 -7.91 6.31 19.85
C SER A 36 -7.32 7.08 21.03
N SER A 37 -6.03 6.89 21.31
CA SER A 37 -5.30 7.72 22.27
C SER A 37 -4.77 8.94 21.53
N GLU A 38 -5.62 9.95 21.38
CA GLU A 38 -5.16 11.31 21.11
C GLU A 38 -4.71 11.90 22.45
N ASP A 39 -3.42 12.18 22.56
CA ASP A 39 -2.83 12.95 23.66
C ASP A 39 -3.22 14.43 23.45
N ASP A 40 -4.41 14.79 23.92
CA ASP A 40 -4.82 16.17 24.07
C ASP A 40 -5.10 16.46 25.55
N SER A 41 -4.22 17.28 26.12
CA SER A 41 -4.32 17.77 27.49
C SER A 41 -5.43 18.83 27.56
N SER A 42 -6.70 18.41 27.69
CA SER A 42 -7.77 19.23 28.28
C SER A 42 -8.96 18.39 28.76
N ASP A 43 -9.40 18.68 30.00
CA ASP A 43 -10.62 18.24 30.69
C ASP A 43 -11.28 16.93 30.22
N GLU A 44 -11.03 15.84 30.95
CA GLU A 44 -11.68 14.52 30.81
C GLU A 44 -13.20 14.63 31.04
N GLU A 45 -13.95 15.02 30.02
CA GLU A 45 -15.42 14.93 30.04
C GLU A 45 -15.84 13.46 30.07
N ASP A 46 -16.69 13.09 31.03
CA ASP A 46 -17.21 11.73 31.19
C ASP A 46 -18.18 11.36 30.04
N PHE A 47 -17.63 10.79 28.97
CA PHE A 47 -18.40 10.31 27.82
C PHE A 47 -19.10 8.96 28.05
N SER A 48 -19.09 8.39 29.26
CA SER A 48 -19.75 7.10 29.54
C SER A 48 -21.23 7.10 29.17
N SER A 49 -21.89 8.26 29.35
CA SER A 49 -23.30 8.49 29.03
C SER A 49 -23.59 8.53 27.52
N VAL A 50 -22.61 8.95 26.70
CA VAL A 50 -22.77 9.12 25.24
C VAL A 50 -22.75 7.79 24.49
N ARG A 51 -22.16 6.75 25.09
CA ARG A 51 -22.05 5.41 24.49
C ARG A 51 -23.22 4.48 24.80
N GLN A 52 -24.24 4.94 25.53
CA GLN A 52 -25.39 4.12 25.86
C GLN A 52 -26.44 4.19 24.76
N TRP A 53 -26.53 3.12 23.97
CA TRP A 53 -27.57 2.98 22.95
C TRP A 53 -28.97 2.99 23.60
N CYS A 54 -29.81 3.92 23.17
CA CYS A 54 -31.20 4.01 23.61
C CYS A 54 -32.17 3.86 22.44
N LYS A 55 -33.34 3.31 22.72
CA LYS A 55 -34.41 3.19 21.74
C LYS A 55 -35.07 4.56 21.58
N ILE A 56 -35.14 5.05 20.34
CA ILE A 56 -35.88 6.27 20.02
C ILE A 56 -37.37 5.93 19.94
N ASP A 57 -38.17 6.51 20.84
CA ASP A 57 -39.62 6.40 20.84
C ASP A 57 -40.29 7.67 21.37
N SER A 58 -41.62 7.67 21.47
CA SER A 58 -42.40 8.82 21.93
C SER A 58 -42.07 9.28 23.35
N SER A 59 -41.55 8.38 24.19
CA SER A 59 -41.18 8.65 25.58
C SER A 59 -39.71 9.07 25.72
N SER A 60 -38.88 8.77 24.73
CA SER A 60 -37.46 9.14 24.63
C SER A 60 -37.15 9.67 23.23
N PRO A 61 -37.49 10.94 22.94
CA PRO A 61 -37.24 11.54 21.63
C PRO A 61 -35.75 11.62 21.36
N ALA A 62 -35.38 11.61 20.07
CA ALA A 62 -34.00 11.77 19.66
C ALA A 62 -33.42 13.08 20.25
N PRO A 63 -32.18 13.08 20.76
CA PRO A 63 -31.50 14.30 21.16
C PRO A 63 -31.53 15.34 20.03
N SER A 64 -31.60 16.62 20.39
CA SER A 64 -31.51 17.69 19.40
C SER A 64 -30.20 17.57 18.64
N ARG A 65 -30.26 17.55 17.30
CA ARG A 65 -29.06 17.60 16.48
C ARG A 65 -28.29 18.88 16.80
N PHE A 66 -27.05 18.73 17.23
CA PHE A 66 -26.15 19.88 17.36
C PHE A 66 -25.92 20.49 15.98
N SER A 67 -25.81 21.82 15.92
CA SER A 67 -25.34 22.48 14.71
C SER A 67 -23.91 22.06 14.44
N PHE A 68 -23.63 21.67 13.20
CA PHE A 68 -22.27 21.34 12.78
C PHE A 68 -21.44 22.62 12.64
N ILE A 69 -20.26 22.66 13.27
CA ILE A 69 -19.36 23.83 13.33
C ILE A 69 -17.99 23.50 12.69
N GLY A 70 -17.85 22.33 12.05
CA GLY A 70 -16.58 21.90 11.47
C GLY A 70 -16.16 22.76 10.27
N ASP A 71 -14.88 23.07 10.19
CA ASP A 71 -14.25 23.70 9.03
C ASP A 71 -13.91 22.61 8.00
N VAL A 72 -14.82 22.41 7.05
CA VAL A 72 -14.78 21.29 6.09
C VAL A 72 -13.89 21.58 4.91
N GLY A 73 -13.33 20.52 4.33
CA GLY A 73 -12.59 20.59 3.08
C GLY A 73 -11.10 20.32 3.22
N MET A 74 -10.38 20.64 2.15
CA MET A 74 -8.95 20.41 2.03
C MET A 74 -8.17 21.42 2.88
N LYS A 75 -7.38 20.89 3.82
CA LYS A 75 -6.49 21.67 4.70
C LYS A 75 -5.09 21.83 4.12
N ALA A 76 -4.70 20.95 3.19
CA ALA A 76 -3.41 21.02 2.52
C ALA A 76 -3.33 22.16 1.50
N CYS A 77 -2.14 22.74 1.34
CA CYS A 77 -1.85 23.72 0.31
C CYS A 77 -1.41 23.01 -0.97
N VAL A 78 -2.20 23.17 -2.04
CA VAL A 78 -1.87 22.69 -3.39
C VAL A 78 -1.68 23.93 -4.26
N THR A 79 -0.52 24.06 -4.90
CA THR A 79 -0.18 25.22 -5.73
C THR A 79 -0.81 25.14 -7.11
N ASN A 80 -0.87 23.94 -7.67
CA ASN A 80 -1.48 23.67 -8.97
C ASN A 80 -2.62 22.66 -8.84
N ILE A 81 -3.85 23.17 -8.78
CA ILE A 81 -5.07 22.36 -8.70
C ILE A 81 -5.27 21.41 -9.90
N SER A 82 -4.54 21.61 -11.00
CA SER A 82 -4.61 20.76 -12.20
C SER A 82 -3.49 19.72 -12.27
N ASP A 83 -2.61 19.63 -11.26
CA ASP A 83 -1.54 18.65 -11.22
C ASP A 83 -1.87 17.49 -10.24
N PRO A 84 -2.26 16.31 -10.75
CA PRO A 84 -2.53 15.15 -9.91
C PRO A 84 -1.34 14.69 -9.06
N LEU A 85 -0.11 15.02 -9.47
CA LEU A 85 1.08 14.64 -8.72
C LEU A 85 1.16 15.39 -7.39
N GLU A 86 0.82 16.68 -7.36
CA GLU A 86 0.81 17.46 -6.11
C GLU A 86 -0.13 16.83 -5.07
N TYR A 87 -1.29 16.34 -5.50
CA TYR A 87 -2.23 15.64 -4.62
C TYR A 87 -1.70 14.29 -4.12
N PHE A 88 -1.04 13.52 -4.98
CA PHE A 88 -0.43 12.25 -4.60
C PHE A 88 0.66 12.46 -3.54
N GLU A 89 1.46 13.51 -3.70
CA GLU A 89 2.58 13.84 -2.81
C GLU A 89 2.16 14.37 -1.44
N LEU A 90 0.88 14.72 -1.25
CA LEU A 90 0.32 14.97 0.09
C LEU A 90 0.35 13.72 0.98
N PHE A 91 0.20 12.55 0.38
CA PHE A 91 0.15 11.26 1.08
C PHE A 91 1.46 10.47 0.95
N PHE A 92 2.08 10.48 -0.23
CA PHE A 92 3.36 9.84 -0.51
C PHE A 92 4.49 10.87 -0.62
N THR A 93 4.76 11.51 0.51
CA THR A 93 5.85 12.48 0.67
C THR A 93 7.23 11.80 0.52
N ASP A 94 8.29 12.61 0.40
CA ASP A 94 9.66 12.10 0.43
C ASP A 94 9.98 11.33 1.72
N GLU A 95 9.38 11.69 2.84
CA GLU A 95 9.59 11.00 4.12
C GLU A 95 9.20 9.53 4.02
N ILE A 96 7.95 9.24 3.64
CA ILE A 96 7.47 7.87 3.59
C ILE A 96 8.10 7.11 2.42
N VAL A 97 8.33 7.76 1.28
CA VAL A 97 9.01 7.12 0.13
C VAL A 97 10.43 6.70 0.51
N ASN A 98 11.21 7.57 1.18
CA ASN A 98 12.57 7.23 1.60
C ASN A 98 12.60 6.18 2.71
N HIS A 99 11.60 6.15 3.59
CA HIS A 99 11.42 5.08 4.56
C HIS A 99 11.28 3.71 3.86
N ILE A 100 10.37 3.61 2.88
CA ILE A 100 10.14 2.36 2.12
C ILE A 100 11.39 1.96 1.34
N VAL A 101 12.09 2.92 0.73
CA VAL A 101 13.39 2.67 0.05
C VAL A 101 14.40 2.04 1.01
N THR A 102 14.55 2.63 2.19
CA THR A 102 15.51 2.17 3.20
C THR A 102 15.20 0.75 3.63
N GLU A 103 13.95 0.48 4.00
CA GLU A 103 13.52 -0.84 4.46
C GLU A 103 13.59 -1.89 3.36
N THR A 104 13.25 -1.54 2.12
CA THR A 104 13.38 -2.41 0.94
C THR A 104 14.84 -2.79 0.68
N ASN A 105 15.77 -1.84 0.73
CA ASN A 105 17.19 -2.10 0.49
C ASN A 105 17.82 -2.96 1.59
N ILE A 106 17.47 -2.70 2.85
CA ILE A 106 17.90 -3.53 4.00
C ILE A 106 17.40 -4.96 3.83
N PHE A 107 16.10 -5.14 3.58
CA PHE A 107 15.49 -6.46 3.41
C PHE A 107 16.13 -7.22 2.23
N ALA A 108 16.37 -6.55 1.11
CA ALA A 108 17.07 -7.15 -0.02
C ALA A 108 18.47 -7.62 0.39
N ALA A 109 19.28 -6.77 1.02
CA ALA A 109 20.64 -7.12 1.45
C ALA A 109 20.67 -8.36 2.38
N GLU A 110 19.76 -8.43 3.35
CA GLU A 110 19.62 -9.57 4.27
C GLU A 110 19.28 -10.87 3.55
N ASN A 111 18.32 -10.84 2.63
CA ASN A 111 17.88 -12.02 1.90
C ASN A 111 18.94 -12.49 0.90
N LEU A 112 19.60 -11.55 0.20
CA LEU A 112 20.70 -11.89 -0.70
C LEU A 112 21.84 -12.58 0.02
N ASN A 113 22.18 -12.15 1.24
CA ASN A 113 23.18 -12.80 2.06
C ASN A 113 22.79 -14.24 2.44
N LYS A 114 21.50 -14.52 2.68
CA LYS A 114 20.98 -15.87 2.98
C LYS A 114 21.02 -16.80 1.76
N PHE A 115 20.82 -16.27 0.54
CA PHE A 115 20.79 -17.05 -0.71
C PHE A 115 22.13 -17.19 -1.43
N LYS A 116 23.24 -16.66 -0.89
CA LYS A 116 24.61 -16.84 -1.41
C LYS A 116 25.05 -18.31 -1.55
N SER A 117 24.31 -19.27 -0.96
CA SER A 117 24.56 -20.71 -1.09
C SER A 117 24.08 -21.31 -2.42
N LYS A 118 23.39 -20.55 -3.28
CA LYS A 118 23.01 -20.99 -4.64
C LYS A 118 23.82 -20.22 -5.67
N GLU A 119 24.94 -20.80 -6.09
CA GLU A 119 25.99 -20.25 -6.97
C GLU A 119 25.49 -19.72 -8.35
N HIS A 120 24.23 -19.99 -8.71
CA HIS A 120 23.57 -19.55 -9.94
C HIS A 120 22.26 -18.77 -9.74
N SER A 121 21.96 -18.31 -8.51
CA SER A 121 20.70 -17.62 -8.25
C SER A 121 20.65 -16.25 -8.95
N ARG A 122 19.59 -16.01 -9.73
CA ARG A 122 19.34 -14.72 -10.42
C ARG A 122 19.28 -13.52 -9.46
N THR A 123 19.09 -13.77 -8.16
CA THR A 123 19.12 -12.77 -7.09
C THR A 123 20.43 -11.98 -6.99
N HIS A 124 21.55 -12.49 -7.54
CA HIS A 124 22.82 -11.74 -7.60
C HIS A 124 22.78 -10.47 -8.48
N HIS A 125 21.67 -10.17 -9.16
CA HIS A 125 21.50 -8.98 -10.01
C HIS A 125 20.73 -7.83 -9.34
N TRP A 126 20.42 -7.94 -8.04
CA TRP A 126 19.80 -6.82 -7.33
C TRP A 126 20.76 -5.63 -7.23
N SER A 127 20.26 -4.46 -7.59
CA SER A 127 20.84 -3.17 -7.22
C SER A 127 19.89 -2.45 -6.26
N GLU A 128 20.44 -1.67 -5.34
CA GLU A 128 19.63 -0.84 -4.44
C GLU A 128 18.64 0.02 -5.22
N THR A 129 17.43 0.14 -4.70
CA THR A 129 16.42 1.08 -5.19
C THR A 129 16.63 2.46 -4.57
N ASN A 130 15.96 3.47 -5.13
CA ASN A 130 15.96 4.85 -4.63
C ASN A 130 14.56 5.47 -4.76
N ALA A 131 14.37 6.67 -4.22
CA ALA A 131 13.08 7.33 -4.21
C ALA A 131 12.48 7.53 -5.61
N ASN A 132 13.29 7.92 -6.60
CA ASN A 132 12.83 8.12 -7.97
C ASN A 132 12.35 6.80 -8.59
N GLU A 133 13.12 5.73 -8.41
CA GLU A 133 12.75 4.41 -8.94
C GLU A 133 11.50 3.85 -8.25
N LEU A 134 11.36 4.04 -6.94
CA LEU A 134 10.18 3.62 -6.20
C LEU A 134 8.92 4.41 -6.60
N ARG A 135 9.05 5.72 -6.87
CA ARG A 135 7.96 6.53 -7.44
C ARG A 135 7.53 6.01 -8.82
N ILE A 136 8.47 5.62 -9.69
CA ILE A 136 8.16 4.98 -10.98
C ILE A 136 7.46 3.63 -10.78
N PHE A 137 7.87 2.84 -9.78
CA PHE A 137 7.21 1.60 -9.43
C PHE A 137 5.74 1.84 -8.99
N PHE A 138 5.48 2.82 -8.12
CA PHE A 138 4.11 3.18 -7.74
C PHE A 138 3.28 3.69 -8.93
N ALA A 139 3.86 4.54 -9.78
CA ALA A 139 3.20 4.98 -11.02
C ALA A 139 2.86 3.79 -11.94
N THR A 140 3.72 2.78 -11.97
CA THR A 140 3.46 1.53 -12.71
C THR A 140 2.28 0.77 -12.13
N LEU A 141 2.18 0.63 -10.80
CA LEU A 141 1.05 -0.02 -10.13
C LEU A 141 -0.28 0.72 -10.37
N ILE A 142 -0.27 2.06 -10.25
CA ILE A 142 -1.44 2.89 -10.54
C ILE A 142 -1.90 2.67 -11.99
N LEU A 143 -0.96 2.64 -12.95
CA LEU A 143 -1.28 2.39 -14.35
C LEU A 143 -1.83 0.98 -14.60
N GLN A 144 -1.39 -0.04 -13.85
CA GLN A 144 -1.97 -1.39 -13.89
C GLN A 144 -3.41 -1.43 -13.36
N GLY A 145 -3.75 -0.56 -12.40
CA GLY A 145 -5.14 -0.37 -11.94
C GLY A 145 -6.05 0.23 -13.00
N ILE A 146 -5.51 1.08 -13.88
CA ILE A 146 -6.24 1.69 -15.00
C ILE A 146 -6.32 0.73 -16.20
N ILE A 147 -5.20 0.11 -16.55
CA ILE A 147 -5.08 -0.80 -17.68
C ILE A 147 -5.03 -2.22 -17.12
N THR A 148 -6.15 -2.94 -17.13
CA THR A 148 -6.16 -4.32 -16.64
C THR A 148 -5.68 -5.31 -17.71
N LYS A 149 -4.80 -6.23 -17.34
CA LYS A 149 -4.40 -7.37 -18.20
C LYS A 149 -4.55 -8.68 -17.43
N PRO A 150 -4.79 -9.81 -18.13
CA PRO A 150 -4.99 -11.10 -17.49
C PRO A 150 -3.82 -11.58 -16.61
N THR A 151 -2.58 -11.20 -16.95
CA THR A 151 -1.40 -11.55 -16.15
C THR A 151 -0.41 -10.40 -16.12
N VAL A 152 0.38 -10.32 -15.03
CA VAL A 152 1.41 -9.28 -14.86
C VAL A 152 2.40 -9.26 -16.03
N ARG A 153 2.80 -10.44 -16.52
CA ARG A 153 3.75 -10.57 -17.64
C ARG A 153 3.23 -9.94 -18.95
N MET A 154 1.91 -9.87 -19.14
CA MET A 154 1.33 -9.28 -20.35
C MET A 154 1.54 -7.76 -20.43
N PHE A 155 1.80 -7.06 -19.32
CA PHE A 155 2.13 -5.64 -19.32
C PHE A 155 3.39 -5.32 -20.12
N TRP A 156 4.35 -6.24 -20.13
CA TRP A 156 5.61 -6.12 -20.87
C TRP A 156 5.64 -6.96 -22.16
N SER A 157 4.48 -7.41 -22.66
CA SER A 157 4.43 -8.19 -23.89
C SER A 157 4.77 -7.33 -25.12
N LYS A 158 5.57 -7.88 -26.03
CA LYS A 158 5.85 -7.32 -27.38
C LYS A 158 4.93 -7.88 -28.47
N ARG A 159 3.92 -8.67 -28.10
CA ARG A 159 2.94 -9.20 -29.07
C ARG A 159 2.01 -8.06 -29.49
N LYS A 160 1.95 -7.77 -30.79
CA LYS A 160 1.19 -6.63 -31.37
C LYS A 160 -0.24 -6.48 -30.85
N LEU A 161 -0.93 -7.58 -30.54
CA LEU A 161 -2.32 -7.56 -30.07
C LEU A 161 -2.48 -7.04 -28.63
N ILE A 162 -1.43 -7.11 -27.81
CA ILE A 162 -1.51 -6.85 -26.36
C ILE A 162 -0.41 -5.91 -25.87
N GLU A 163 0.48 -5.47 -26.76
CA GLU A 163 1.58 -4.58 -26.42
C GLU A 163 1.05 -3.27 -25.83
N THR A 164 1.70 -2.82 -24.76
CA THR A 164 1.41 -1.53 -24.12
C THR A 164 2.74 -0.85 -23.84
N PRO A 165 3.27 -0.09 -24.82
CA PRO A 165 4.66 0.37 -24.81
C PRO A 165 5.07 1.15 -23.54
N SER A 166 4.13 1.89 -22.95
CA SER A 166 4.35 2.71 -21.75
C SER A 166 4.99 1.93 -20.61
N PHE A 167 4.60 0.67 -20.36
CA PHE A 167 5.15 -0.13 -19.26
C PHE A 167 6.65 -0.40 -19.42
N SER A 168 7.08 -0.74 -20.64
CA SER A 168 8.50 -1.01 -20.92
C SER A 168 9.36 0.25 -20.89
N ASN A 169 8.76 1.42 -21.12
CA ASN A 169 9.45 2.71 -21.06
C ASN A 169 9.63 3.21 -19.62
N LEU A 170 8.70 2.87 -18.72
CA LEU A 170 8.77 3.23 -17.31
C LEU A 170 9.81 2.39 -16.58
N MET A 171 9.70 1.06 -16.67
CA MET A 171 10.57 0.12 -15.95
C MET A 171 10.63 -1.20 -16.70
N SER A 172 11.77 -1.91 -16.64
CA SER A 172 11.84 -3.26 -17.22
C SER A 172 11.02 -4.26 -16.40
N SER A 173 10.40 -5.26 -17.04
CA SER A 173 9.66 -6.35 -16.34
C SER A 173 10.50 -6.98 -15.24
N ARG A 174 11.79 -7.25 -15.54
CA ARG A 174 12.71 -7.87 -14.58
C ARG A 174 12.95 -7.00 -13.34
N ARG A 175 13.09 -5.69 -13.52
CA ARG A 175 13.30 -4.77 -12.40
C ARG A 175 12.02 -4.62 -11.57
N PHE A 176 10.86 -4.55 -12.23
CA PHE A 176 9.57 -4.58 -11.55
C PHE A 176 9.42 -5.83 -10.68
N ASP A 177 9.70 -7.02 -11.23
CA ASP A 177 9.62 -8.29 -10.50
C ASP A 177 10.56 -8.30 -9.28
N PHE A 178 11.78 -7.76 -9.43
CA PHE A 178 12.71 -7.65 -8.31
C PHE A 178 12.24 -6.68 -7.21
N ILE A 179 11.73 -5.50 -7.58
CA ILE A 179 11.20 -4.55 -6.59
C ILE A 179 9.98 -5.16 -5.90
N MET A 180 9.07 -5.77 -6.65
CA MET A 180 7.91 -6.48 -6.11
C MET A 180 8.32 -7.59 -5.12
N GLN A 181 9.41 -8.31 -5.42
CA GLN A 181 9.93 -9.36 -4.54
C GLN A 181 10.50 -8.84 -3.23
N PHE A 182 11.16 -7.68 -3.24
CA PHE A 182 11.91 -7.17 -2.09
C PHE A 182 11.26 -5.99 -1.36
N ILE A 183 10.15 -5.44 -1.88
CA ILE A 183 9.48 -4.30 -1.27
C ILE A 183 9.16 -4.60 0.20
N HIS A 184 9.58 -3.69 1.08
CA HIS A 184 9.45 -3.83 2.52
C HIS A 184 9.10 -2.50 3.15
N PHE A 185 8.27 -2.54 4.20
CA PHE A 185 7.67 -1.34 4.80
C PHE A 185 8.03 -1.15 6.28
N ASP A 186 8.48 -2.21 6.95
CA ASP A 186 8.81 -2.19 8.37
C ASP A 186 9.80 -3.30 8.71
N ARG A 187 10.63 -3.14 9.75
CA ARG A 187 11.64 -4.15 10.12
C ARG A 187 11.01 -5.38 10.74
N ASN A 188 11.54 -6.53 10.35
CA ASN A 188 11.17 -7.81 10.99
C ASN A 188 11.64 -7.90 12.46
N GLU A 189 12.60 -7.07 12.89
CA GLU A 189 13.30 -7.20 14.18
C GLU A 189 12.47 -6.80 15.41
N ASN A 190 11.40 -6.01 15.26
CA ASN A 190 10.56 -5.60 16.40
C ASN A 190 9.53 -6.69 16.75
N ALA A 191 9.97 -7.94 16.94
CA ALA A 191 9.12 -9.05 17.41
C ALA A 191 8.77 -8.88 18.89
N ASP A 192 8.45 -7.65 19.28
CA ASP A 192 8.06 -7.34 20.63
C ASP A 192 6.60 -7.75 20.78
N SER A 193 6.34 -8.68 21.70
CA SER A 193 4.99 -9.09 22.09
C SER A 193 4.16 -7.92 22.65
N SER A 194 4.78 -6.75 22.83
CA SER A 194 4.16 -5.49 23.22
C SER A 194 3.48 -4.71 22.08
N HIS A 195 3.67 -5.12 20.81
CA HIS A 195 3.14 -4.36 19.68
C HIS A 195 1.60 -4.30 19.74
N PRO A 196 0.97 -3.12 19.59
CA PRO A 196 -0.47 -2.94 19.76
C PRO A 196 -1.31 -3.77 18.77
N GLN A 197 -0.77 -4.03 17.58
CA GLN A 197 -1.42 -4.85 16.56
C GLN A 197 -0.42 -5.78 15.84
N PRO A 198 -0.07 -6.95 16.42
CA PRO A 198 1.01 -7.80 15.91
C PRO A 198 0.79 -8.28 14.47
N LYS A 199 -0.47 -8.47 14.05
CA LYS A 199 -0.82 -8.90 12.67
C LYS A 199 -0.48 -7.86 11.60
N LEU A 200 -0.48 -6.57 11.94
CA LEU A 200 -0.23 -5.47 10.99
C LEU A 200 1.21 -4.96 11.02
N LYS A 201 2.08 -5.55 11.84
CA LYS A 201 3.46 -5.10 12.05
C LYS A 201 4.21 -4.79 10.75
N LYS A 202 4.10 -5.66 9.74
CA LYS A 202 4.84 -5.52 8.47
C LYS A 202 4.50 -4.27 7.67
N ILE A 203 3.36 -3.63 7.95
CA ILE A 203 2.89 -2.41 7.28
C ILE A 203 2.63 -1.27 8.27
N TRP A 204 2.92 -1.47 9.55
CA TRP A 204 2.44 -0.62 10.65
C TRP A 204 2.92 0.81 10.50
N THR A 205 4.21 1.01 10.21
CA THR A 205 4.77 2.36 9.99
C THR A 205 4.05 3.10 8.86
N VAL A 206 3.86 2.45 7.70
CA VAL A 206 3.18 3.06 6.56
C VAL A 206 1.69 3.30 6.83
N LEU A 207 1.02 2.37 7.50
CA LEU A 207 -0.39 2.50 7.85
C LEU A 207 -0.65 3.71 8.74
N ASN A 208 0.09 3.84 9.86
CA ASN A 208 -0.06 4.98 10.77
C ASN A 208 0.31 6.30 10.09
N TYR A 209 1.36 6.28 9.26
CA TYR A 209 1.74 7.44 8.48
C TYR A 209 0.59 7.93 7.59
N LEU A 210 0.00 7.03 6.81
CA LEU A 210 -1.09 7.36 5.90
C LEU A 210 -2.37 7.77 6.65
N GLN A 211 -2.72 7.09 7.75
CA GLN A 211 -3.85 7.49 8.59
C GLN A 211 -3.71 8.92 9.10
N LYS A 212 -2.52 9.29 9.58
CA LYS A 212 -2.21 10.67 9.98
C LYS A 212 -2.30 11.63 8.79
N LYS A 213 -1.81 11.25 7.60
CA LYS A 213 -1.95 12.09 6.41
C LYS A 213 -3.40 12.28 5.96
N PHE A 214 -4.24 11.25 6.05
CA PHE A 214 -5.65 11.36 5.72
C PHE A 214 -6.38 12.35 6.64
N SER A 215 -6.09 12.35 7.94
CA SER A 215 -6.71 13.31 8.88
C SER A 215 -6.14 14.73 8.77
N GLU A 216 -4.85 14.87 8.43
CA GLU A 216 -4.20 16.18 8.22
C GLU A 216 -4.71 16.88 6.95
N VAL A 217 -4.92 16.13 5.86
CA VAL A 217 -5.16 16.71 4.52
C VAL A 217 -6.60 17.16 4.31
N TYR A 218 -7.58 16.49 4.92
CA TYR A 218 -8.99 16.74 4.65
C TYR A 218 -9.87 16.62 5.90
N THR A 219 -10.83 17.52 6.05
CA THR A 219 -11.88 17.42 7.06
C THR A 219 -13.21 17.09 6.41
N PRO A 220 -13.84 15.96 6.81
CA PRO A 220 -15.09 15.52 6.22
C PRO A 220 -16.26 16.44 6.57
N GLU A 221 -17.31 16.35 5.77
CA GLU A 221 -18.58 17.01 6.02
C GLU A 221 -19.33 16.40 7.21
N GLN A 222 -20.46 17.01 7.58
CA GLN A 222 -21.28 16.61 8.73
C GLN A 222 -21.72 15.14 8.67
N ASP A 223 -22.11 14.67 7.50
CA ASP A 223 -22.67 13.34 7.30
C ASP A 223 -21.60 12.41 6.71
N ILE A 224 -21.17 11.41 7.48
CA ILE A 224 -20.21 10.40 7.06
C ILE A 224 -20.85 9.02 7.02
N CYS A 225 -20.34 8.16 6.14
CA CYS A 225 -20.72 6.75 6.07
C CYS A 225 -19.55 5.89 6.58
N ILE A 226 -19.86 4.91 7.43
CA ILE A 226 -18.91 3.91 7.89
C ILE A 226 -19.38 2.59 7.31
N ASP A 227 -18.50 1.95 6.54
CA ASP A 227 -18.74 0.66 5.93
C ASP A 227 -17.45 -0.16 5.91
N GLU A 228 -17.58 -1.47 5.75
CA GLU A 228 -16.46 -2.39 5.66
C GLU A 228 -16.06 -2.59 4.19
N SER A 229 -14.77 -2.81 3.94
CA SER A 229 -14.24 -3.16 2.62
C SER A 229 -13.34 -4.38 2.76
N LEU A 230 -13.40 -5.27 1.77
CA LEU A 230 -12.58 -6.50 1.65
C LEU A 230 -11.40 -6.31 0.71
#